data_AF-A0A954SJB5-F1
#
_entry.id   AF-A0A954SJB5-F1
#
_cell.length_a   1.000
_cell.length_b   1.000
_cell.length_c   1.000
_cell.angle_alpha   90.00
_cell.angle_beta   90.00
_cell.angle_gamma   90.00
#
_symmetry.space_group_name_H-M   'P 1'
#
loop_
_entity.id
_entity.type
_entity.pdbx_description
1 polymer ?
#
loop_
_entity_poly.entity_id
_entity_poly.type
_entity_poly.pdbx_seq_one_letter_code
_entity_poly.pdbx_strand_id
1 'polypeptide(L)'
;MSLRSTCVASLVIWWGATLVWAQEPATWQTRRIEFDEITQPELVRVPLDSDVYAWLRDDNGDLRVLDGQQHEVAYVLHRRLGERITERLWVAEGAMVQLSPDEALVIRFELKPDDPVPNRLNIVTPLFDFEQSVKLFGTVEGVEQELLSDIVFDYRRYMDVRRTELKIPPTTARQYRLVIATPTAEEELVLMNLTRQLQEGQETGRQERLQVNRRPFRIERLELRGHESKPSYDAATLVPYPITIEDVVQDEEHKRTVLTLSSQREPLTRMSFETPDRNFNRLLRLRIPDASGEEFVDLDSTHLRWFELQALQEKQLAIRFARRRATRYQVVIENRDSPPIEISGVSAEGDVDDVFFLGTPGQTYTLAYGKPDVAAPSYDTAAIVASLQKSVQPQLAKLGPPEVANFAPPVQPLRFRDLWNNPWIIGPIILALVLIFGWLLYRAAAQIESVE
;
A
#
# COMPACT_ATOMS: atom_id res chain seq x y z
N MET A 1 37.42 75.77 40.29
CA MET A 1 38.44 74.85 39.75
C MET A 1 38.37 73.58 40.59
N SER A 2 37.52 72.64 40.17
CA SER A 2 37.82 71.43 39.38
C SER A 2 38.01 70.22 40.32
N LEU A 3 36.93 69.48 40.60
CA LEU A 3 36.53 68.24 39.91
C LEU A 3 37.61 67.14 39.93
N ARG A 4 37.46 66.13 40.80
CA ARG A 4 36.90 64.80 40.48
C ARG A 4 37.23 63.79 41.57
N SER A 5 36.20 63.38 42.29
CA SER A 5 36.14 62.12 43.02
C SER A 5 35.80 61.02 42.02
N THR A 6 36.62 59.97 41.95
CA THR A 6 36.33 58.77 41.16
C THR A 6 36.22 57.60 42.13
N CYS A 7 34.98 57.21 42.43
CA CYS A 7 34.64 55.89 42.98
C CYS A 7 34.99 54.82 41.95
N VAL A 8 35.79 53.83 42.35
CA VAL A 8 35.94 52.57 41.61
C VAL A 8 34.94 51.59 42.23
N ALA A 9 33.84 51.35 41.52
CA ALA A 9 32.91 50.26 41.81
C ALA A 9 33.49 48.98 41.18
N SER A 10 33.87 48.03 42.02
CA SER A 10 34.32 46.69 41.61
C SER A 10 33.12 45.87 41.12
N LEU A 11 33.09 45.62 39.81
CA LEU A 11 32.12 44.76 39.13
C LEU A 11 32.53 43.29 39.35
N VAL A 12 31.77 42.56 40.17
CA VAL A 12 31.91 41.09 40.30
C VAL A 12 31.22 40.44 39.11
N ILE A 13 32.01 39.95 38.15
CA ILE A 13 31.51 39.17 37.01
C ILE A 13 31.42 37.71 37.46
N TRP A 14 30.20 37.24 37.70
CA TRP A 14 29.89 35.81 37.86
C TRP A 14 30.12 35.09 36.52
N TRP A 15 31.15 34.24 36.45
CA TRP A 15 31.28 33.25 35.39
C TRP A 15 30.42 32.04 35.75
N GLY A 16 29.23 31.96 35.16
CA GLY A 16 28.48 30.72 35.08
C GLY A 16 29.17 29.79 34.08
N ALA A 17 29.95 28.84 34.57
CA ALA A 17 30.48 27.76 33.75
C ALA A 17 29.31 26.81 33.40
N THR A 18 28.69 27.02 32.24
CA THR A 18 27.83 26.01 31.63
C THR A 18 28.74 24.90 31.10
N LEU A 19 28.67 23.74 31.76
CA LEU A 19 29.14 22.47 31.21
C LEU A 19 28.30 22.18 29.95
N VAL A 20 28.80 22.62 28.80
CA VAL A 20 28.33 22.17 27.49
C VAL A 20 28.81 20.74 27.35
N TRP A 21 27.87 19.80 27.41
CA TRP A 21 28.10 18.44 26.94
C TRP A 21 28.39 18.57 25.45
N ALA A 22 29.63 18.31 25.05
CA ALA A 22 29.99 18.18 23.65
C ALA A 22 29.30 16.93 23.11
N GLN A 23 28.09 17.08 22.55
CA GLN A 23 27.60 16.13 21.55
C GLN A 23 28.62 16.17 20.41
N GLU A 24 29.17 15.01 20.06
CA GLU A 24 29.97 14.88 18.85
C GLU A 24 29.18 15.49 17.67
N PRO A 25 29.81 16.31 16.81
CA PRO A 25 29.09 16.94 15.71
C PRO A 25 28.55 15.82 14.82
N ALA A 26 27.23 15.62 14.84
CA ALA A 26 26.58 14.61 14.03
C ALA A 26 26.90 14.86 12.54
N THR A 27 27.70 13.97 11.97
CA THR A 27 28.12 13.99 10.58
C THR A 27 27.03 13.38 9.71
N TRP A 28 26.97 13.78 8.44
CA TRP A 28 26.00 13.18 7.53
C TRP A 28 26.46 11.77 7.15
N GLN A 29 25.51 10.84 7.13
CA GLN A 29 25.66 9.59 6.39
C GLN A 29 25.37 9.89 4.93
N THR A 30 26.19 9.38 4.02
CA THR A 30 26.05 9.58 2.58
C THR A 30 26.11 8.26 1.83
N ARG A 31 25.31 8.13 0.77
CA ARG A 31 25.26 6.93 -0.08
C ARG A 31 25.11 7.34 -1.53
N ARG A 32 25.96 6.78 -2.40
CA ARG A 32 25.85 7.01 -3.84
C ARG A 32 24.52 6.45 -4.36
N ILE A 33 23.86 7.21 -5.22
CA ILE A 33 22.66 6.76 -5.93
C ILE A 33 23.11 6.17 -7.27
N GLU A 34 22.83 4.90 -7.48
CA GLU A 34 23.24 4.11 -8.64
C GLU A 34 22.04 3.84 -9.54
N PHE A 35 22.14 4.21 -10.81
CA PHE A 35 21.10 4.07 -11.83
C PHE A 35 21.77 3.91 -13.20
N ASP A 36 21.02 3.39 -14.19
CA ASP A 36 21.53 3.27 -15.56
C ASP A 36 21.74 4.66 -16.18
N GLU A 37 22.54 4.76 -17.23
CA GLU A 37 22.88 6.06 -17.83
C GLU A 37 21.65 6.84 -18.30
N ILE A 38 21.49 8.06 -17.77
CA ILE A 38 20.43 8.99 -18.15
C ILE A 38 20.86 9.72 -19.42
N THR A 39 20.11 9.53 -20.51
CA THR A 39 20.37 10.19 -21.81
C THR A 39 19.54 11.45 -22.03
N GLN A 40 18.40 11.56 -21.34
CA GLN A 40 17.51 12.73 -21.32
C GLN A 40 16.95 12.92 -19.91
N PRO A 41 16.55 14.14 -19.50
CA PRO A 41 16.02 14.35 -18.16
C PRO A 41 14.83 13.44 -17.87
N GLU A 42 14.92 12.66 -16.79
CA GLU A 42 13.89 11.70 -16.41
C GLU A 42 13.67 11.65 -14.90
N LEU A 43 12.56 11.03 -14.51
CA LEU A 43 12.19 10.89 -13.12
C LEU A 43 12.93 9.68 -12.53
N VAL A 44 13.73 9.90 -11.49
CA VAL A 44 14.46 8.84 -10.79
C VAL A 44 13.74 8.50 -9.49
N ARG A 45 13.58 7.20 -9.19
CA ARG A 45 13.00 6.68 -7.94
C ARG A 45 14.05 5.92 -7.13
N VAL A 46 14.23 6.32 -5.88
CA VAL A 46 15.14 5.67 -4.93
C VAL A 46 14.35 5.12 -3.74
N PRO A 47 14.19 3.80 -3.57
CA PRO A 47 13.65 3.23 -2.34
C PRO A 47 14.58 3.49 -1.16
N LEU A 48 14.02 3.89 -0.02
CA LEU A 48 14.73 3.88 1.25
C LEU A 48 14.78 2.46 1.82
N ASP A 49 15.94 2.07 2.37
CA ASP A 49 16.19 0.77 2.98
C ASP A 49 16.40 0.90 4.51
N SER A 50 16.59 -0.24 5.18
CA SER A 50 16.78 -0.31 6.64
C SER A 50 17.93 0.57 7.14
N ASP A 51 19.04 0.64 6.41
CA ASP A 51 20.20 1.44 6.80
C ASP A 51 19.86 2.93 6.83
N VAL A 52 19.09 3.42 5.84
CA VAL A 52 18.62 4.81 5.88
C VAL A 52 17.67 5.02 7.06
N TYR A 53 16.71 4.11 7.27
CA TYR A 53 15.74 4.22 8.36
C TYR A 53 16.37 4.16 9.76
N ALA A 54 17.52 3.53 9.92
CA ALA A 54 18.24 3.49 11.19
C ALA A 54 18.66 4.90 11.67
N TRP A 55 18.94 5.81 10.73
CA TRP A 55 19.49 7.15 11.02
C TRP A 55 18.52 8.29 10.73
N LEU A 56 17.58 8.10 9.80
CA LEU A 56 16.64 9.14 9.36
C LEU A 56 15.75 9.61 10.52
N ARG A 57 15.48 10.92 10.64
CA ARG A 57 14.52 11.45 11.62
C ARG A 57 13.10 11.00 11.31
N ASP A 58 12.22 11.02 12.31
CA ASP A 58 10.81 10.62 12.14
C ASP A 58 10.01 11.56 11.22
N ASP A 59 10.43 12.82 11.10
CA ASP A 59 9.87 13.81 10.18
C ASP A 59 10.55 13.82 8.79
N ASN A 60 11.57 12.99 8.59
CA ASN A 60 12.39 12.91 7.37
C ASN A 60 13.07 14.24 6.98
N GLY A 61 13.16 15.21 7.90
CA GLY A 61 13.65 16.57 7.62
C GLY A 61 15.17 16.65 7.37
N ASP A 62 15.89 15.61 7.74
CA ASP A 62 17.33 15.45 7.61
C ASP A 62 17.74 14.64 6.38
N LEU A 63 16.87 14.45 5.39
CA LEU A 63 17.23 13.82 4.11
C LEU A 63 17.61 14.88 3.07
N ARG A 64 18.63 14.62 2.25
CA ARG A 64 19.06 15.46 1.11
C ARG A 64 19.46 14.60 -0.07
N VAL A 65 19.17 15.08 -1.27
CA VAL A 65 19.75 14.57 -2.51
C VAL A 65 20.76 15.60 -2.99
N LEU A 66 22.00 15.17 -3.24
CA LEU A 66 23.11 16.00 -3.67
C LEU A 66 23.53 15.59 -5.08
N ASP A 67 23.86 16.56 -5.94
CA ASP A 67 24.50 16.29 -7.22
C ASP A 67 26.02 16.03 -7.06
N GLY A 68 26.71 15.73 -8.16
CA GLY A 68 28.15 15.50 -8.18
C GLY A 68 29.00 16.70 -7.75
N GLN A 69 28.41 17.90 -7.66
CA GLN A 69 29.03 19.14 -7.17
C GLN A 69 28.64 19.46 -5.73
N GLN A 70 27.93 18.54 -5.04
CA GLN A 70 27.40 18.72 -3.68
C GLN A 70 26.32 19.81 -3.57
N HIS A 71 25.65 20.17 -4.67
CA HIS A 71 24.47 21.03 -4.59
C HIS A 71 23.21 20.21 -4.28
N GLU A 72 22.33 20.77 -3.45
CA GLU A 72 21.04 20.13 -3.16
C GLU A 72 20.13 20.11 -4.39
N VAL A 73 19.55 18.94 -4.66
CA VAL A 73 18.60 18.69 -5.74
C VAL A 73 17.20 18.54 -5.14
N ALA A 74 16.22 19.19 -5.75
CA ALA A 74 14.83 19.08 -5.33
C ALA A 74 14.34 17.63 -5.43
N TYR A 75 13.73 17.15 -4.35
CA TYR A 75 13.15 15.82 -4.29
C TYR A 75 11.76 15.83 -3.64
N VAL A 76 10.99 14.77 -3.89
CA VAL A 76 9.74 14.46 -3.21
C VAL A 76 9.88 13.11 -2.54
N LEU A 77 9.61 13.05 -1.23
CA LEU A 77 9.45 11.78 -0.54
C LEU A 77 7.98 11.38 -0.59
N HIS A 78 7.71 10.20 -1.14
CA HIS A 78 6.35 9.68 -1.23
C HIS A 78 6.32 8.24 -0.72
N ARG A 79 5.27 7.89 0.02
CA ARG A 79 5.06 6.50 0.38
C ARG A 79 4.81 5.71 -0.89
N ARG A 80 5.51 4.58 -1.05
CA ARG A 80 5.28 3.66 -2.15
C ARG A 80 3.84 3.14 -2.08
N LEU A 81 3.02 3.66 -2.98
CA LEU A 81 1.67 3.16 -3.19
C LEU A 81 1.79 1.78 -3.80
N GLY A 82 1.03 0.84 -3.26
CA GLY A 82 0.96 -0.49 -3.81
C GLY A 82 -0.03 -0.59 -4.95
N GLU A 83 0.19 -1.64 -5.72
CA GLU A 83 -0.74 -2.09 -6.73
C GLU A 83 -1.79 -2.96 -6.04
N ARG A 84 -3.04 -2.50 -6.05
CA ARG A 84 -4.14 -3.35 -5.61
C ARG A 84 -4.56 -4.19 -6.80
N ILE A 85 -4.26 -5.48 -6.74
CA ILE A 85 -4.88 -6.46 -7.63
C ILE A 85 -6.35 -6.52 -7.24
N THR A 86 -7.20 -5.99 -8.11
CA THR A 86 -8.66 -6.10 -7.97
C THR A 86 -9.18 -7.07 -9.02
N GLU A 87 -10.17 -7.88 -8.64
CA GLU A 87 -10.92 -8.63 -9.64
C GLU A 87 -11.89 -7.66 -10.31
N ARG A 88 -11.72 -7.44 -11.61
CA ARG A 88 -12.66 -6.68 -12.44
C ARG A 88 -13.67 -7.66 -13.02
N LEU A 89 -14.94 -7.30 -12.99
CA LEU A 89 -16.02 -7.96 -13.71
C LEU A 89 -16.44 -7.07 -14.88
N TRP A 90 -16.46 -7.61 -16.10
CA TRP A 90 -16.92 -6.90 -17.28
C TRP A 90 -17.65 -7.83 -18.25
N VAL A 91 -18.32 -7.26 -19.25
CA VAL A 91 -19.04 -8.01 -20.28
C VAL A 91 -18.19 -8.08 -21.54
N ALA A 92 -18.15 -9.23 -22.21
CA ALA A 92 -17.52 -9.34 -23.52
C ALA A 92 -18.34 -8.54 -24.55
N GLU A 93 -17.84 -7.38 -24.95
CA GLU A 93 -18.45 -6.54 -25.97
C GLU A 93 -18.11 -7.05 -27.38
N GLY A 94 -18.96 -6.73 -28.37
CA GLY A 94 -18.69 -7.08 -29.78
C GLY A 94 -18.74 -8.59 -30.09
N ALA A 95 -19.36 -9.40 -29.22
CA ALA A 95 -19.47 -10.84 -29.42
C ALA A 95 -20.26 -11.16 -30.70
N MET A 96 -19.60 -11.78 -31.68
CA MET A 96 -20.21 -12.26 -32.91
C MET A 96 -20.68 -13.70 -32.72
N VAL A 97 -21.96 -13.95 -32.99
CA VAL A 97 -22.59 -15.25 -32.84
C VAL A 97 -22.83 -15.88 -34.22
N GLN A 98 -22.42 -17.12 -34.38
CA GLN A 98 -22.57 -17.92 -35.60
C GLN A 98 -23.10 -19.30 -35.23
N LEU A 99 -23.92 -19.89 -36.11
CA LEU A 99 -24.32 -21.29 -36.02
C LEU A 99 -23.39 -22.10 -36.93
N SER A 100 -22.78 -23.14 -36.36
CA SER A 100 -21.96 -24.12 -37.08
C SER A 100 -22.86 -25.00 -37.98
N PRO A 101 -22.31 -25.66 -39.03
CA PRO A 101 -23.04 -26.67 -39.79
C PRO A 101 -23.64 -27.79 -38.92
N ASP A 102 -23.01 -28.10 -37.80
CA ASP A 102 -23.44 -29.13 -36.83
C ASP A 102 -24.43 -28.59 -35.78
N GLU A 103 -25.07 -27.44 -36.03
CA GLU A 103 -25.97 -26.72 -35.11
C GLU A 103 -25.33 -26.23 -33.81
N ALA A 104 -24.01 -26.38 -33.64
CA ALA A 104 -23.28 -25.82 -32.50
C ALA A 104 -23.26 -24.28 -32.52
N LEU A 105 -23.41 -23.66 -31.35
CA LEU A 105 -23.34 -22.21 -31.20
C LEU A 105 -21.88 -21.78 -31.06
N VAL A 106 -21.40 -20.93 -31.97
CA VAL A 106 -20.03 -20.41 -31.97
C VAL A 106 -20.06 -18.91 -31.68
N ILE A 107 -19.31 -18.47 -30.68
CA ILE A 107 -19.23 -17.07 -30.27
C ILE A 107 -17.78 -16.62 -30.35
N ARG A 108 -17.50 -15.54 -31.07
CA ARG A 108 -16.17 -14.93 -31.17
C ARG A 108 -16.19 -13.55 -30.52
N PHE A 109 -15.22 -13.26 -29.66
CA PHE A 109 -15.06 -11.94 -29.03
C PHE A 109 -13.58 -11.59 -28.87
N GLU A 110 -13.30 -10.29 -28.79
CA GLU A 110 -11.96 -9.73 -28.66
C GLU A 110 -11.92 -8.77 -27.47
N LEU A 111 -10.82 -8.81 -26.72
CA LEU A 111 -10.58 -7.93 -25.57
C LEU A 111 -10.09 -6.56 -26.04
N LYS A 112 -10.55 -5.49 -25.41
CA LYS A 112 -9.99 -4.14 -25.65
C LYS A 112 -8.52 -4.10 -25.18
N PRO A 113 -7.71 -3.14 -25.67
CA PRO A 113 -6.32 -2.99 -25.22
C PRO A 113 -6.18 -2.90 -23.70
N ASP A 114 -7.08 -2.15 -23.05
CA ASP A 114 -7.10 -1.91 -21.60
C ASP A 114 -7.87 -2.98 -20.80
N ASP A 115 -8.44 -4.00 -21.44
CA ASP A 115 -9.11 -5.08 -20.72
C ASP A 115 -8.07 -6.05 -20.13
N PRO A 116 -8.21 -6.43 -18.85
CA PRO A 116 -7.35 -7.43 -18.24
C PRO A 116 -7.60 -8.82 -18.86
N VAL A 117 -6.60 -9.70 -18.77
CA VAL A 117 -6.78 -11.09 -19.21
C VAL A 117 -7.74 -11.80 -18.26
N PRO A 118 -8.82 -12.42 -18.76
CA PRO A 118 -9.80 -13.07 -17.91
C PRO A 118 -9.26 -14.40 -17.35
N ASN A 119 -9.52 -14.65 -16.07
CA ASN A 119 -9.31 -15.92 -15.40
C ASN A 119 -10.63 -16.71 -15.22
N ARG A 120 -11.79 -16.08 -15.44
CA ARG A 120 -13.11 -16.73 -15.41
C ARG A 120 -14.01 -16.21 -16.52
N LEU A 121 -14.84 -17.10 -17.03
CA LEU A 121 -15.91 -16.83 -17.98
C LEU A 121 -17.22 -17.35 -17.39
N ASN A 122 -18.20 -16.47 -17.20
CA ASN A 122 -19.55 -16.84 -16.80
C ASN A 122 -20.51 -16.67 -17.99
N ILE A 123 -21.25 -17.73 -18.31
CA ILE A 123 -22.26 -17.73 -19.38
C ILE A 123 -23.61 -17.40 -18.76
N VAL A 124 -24.05 -16.15 -18.91
CA VAL A 124 -25.35 -15.71 -18.38
C VAL A 124 -26.44 -16.20 -19.33
N THR A 125 -27.28 -17.10 -18.82
CA THR A 125 -28.39 -17.70 -19.57
C THR A 125 -29.67 -17.71 -18.74
N PRO A 126 -30.84 -17.41 -19.35
CA PRO A 126 -32.13 -17.51 -18.70
C PRO A 126 -32.65 -18.96 -18.65
N LEU A 127 -31.95 -19.89 -19.29
CA LEU A 127 -32.33 -21.30 -19.33
C LEU A 127 -32.20 -21.95 -17.94
N PHE A 128 -33.00 -22.99 -17.73
CA PHE A 128 -33.03 -23.85 -16.56
C PHE A 128 -33.08 -25.30 -17.05
N ASP A 129 -32.66 -26.26 -16.22
CA ASP A 129 -32.66 -27.70 -16.55
C ASP A 129 -31.90 -27.99 -17.84
N PHE A 130 -30.62 -27.64 -17.86
CA PHE A 130 -29.76 -27.83 -19.03
C PHE A 130 -28.42 -28.44 -18.63
N GLU A 131 -27.80 -29.12 -19.58
CA GLU A 131 -26.42 -29.56 -19.55
C GLU A 131 -25.84 -29.34 -20.94
N GLN A 132 -24.72 -28.64 -21.06
CA GLN A 132 -24.09 -28.34 -22.34
C GLN A 132 -22.58 -28.44 -22.26
N SER A 133 -21.98 -29.09 -23.26
CA SER A 133 -20.53 -29.09 -23.43
C SER A 133 -20.07 -27.78 -24.05
N VAL A 134 -19.00 -27.23 -23.48
CA VAL A 134 -18.44 -25.93 -23.87
C VAL A 134 -16.94 -26.07 -24.07
N LYS A 135 -16.45 -25.53 -25.19
CA LYS A 135 -15.02 -25.41 -25.48
C LYS A 135 -14.65 -23.96 -25.70
N LEU A 136 -13.56 -23.51 -25.09
CA LEU A 136 -13.00 -22.18 -25.29
C LEU A 136 -11.65 -22.30 -25.97
N PHE A 137 -11.48 -21.56 -27.06
CA PHE A 137 -10.22 -21.40 -27.77
C PHE A 137 -9.72 -19.96 -27.59
N GLY A 138 -8.40 -19.79 -27.56
CA GLY A 138 -7.73 -18.49 -27.52
C GLY A 138 -6.62 -18.42 -28.56
N THR A 139 -6.47 -17.26 -29.19
CA THR A 139 -5.37 -17.01 -30.14
C THR A 139 -4.16 -16.46 -29.40
N VAL A 140 -3.07 -17.24 -29.37
CA VAL A 140 -1.77 -16.86 -28.79
C VAL A 140 -0.75 -16.78 -29.91
N GLU A 141 -0.09 -15.63 -30.08
CA GLU A 141 0.91 -15.40 -31.15
C GLU A 141 0.40 -15.74 -32.56
N GLY A 142 -0.90 -15.52 -32.81
CA GLY A 142 -1.55 -15.82 -34.09
C GLY A 142 -1.98 -17.27 -34.30
N VAL A 143 -1.70 -18.16 -33.34
CA VAL A 143 -2.12 -19.57 -33.36
C VAL A 143 -3.30 -19.78 -32.43
N GLU A 144 -4.36 -20.39 -32.93
CA GLU A 144 -5.53 -20.73 -32.12
C GLU A 144 -5.28 -22.03 -31.33
N GLN A 145 -5.50 -21.98 -30.01
CA GLN A 145 -5.26 -23.08 -29.08
C GLN A 145 -6.51 -23.32 -28.22
N GLU A 146 -6.79 -24.59 -27.89
CA GLU A 146 -7.85 -24.92 -26.94
C GLU A 146 -7.40 -24.56 -25.51
N LEU A 147 -8.13 -23.68 -24.84
CA LEU A 147 -7.86 -23.26 -23.47
C LEU A 147 -8.57 -24.16 -22.46
N LEU A 148 -9.82 -24.56 -22.74
CA LEU A 148 -10.57 -25.49 -21.90
C LEU A 148 -11.67 -26.20 -22.69
N SER A 149 -12.05 -27.37 -22.18
CA SER A 149 -13.25 -28.13 -22.56
C SER A 149 -13.92 -28.61 -21.28
N ASP A 150 -15.16 -28.18 -21.04
CA ASP A 150 -15.90 -28.44 -19.79
C ASP A 150 -17.42 -28.50 -20.05
N ILE A 151 -18.21 -28.68 -18.99
CA ILE A 151 -19.67 -28.73 -19.05
C ILE A 151 -20.25 -27.59 -18.19
N VAL A 152 -21.25 -26.89 -18.74
CA VAL A 152 -22.11 -25.97 -17.99
C VAL A 152 -23.47 -26.63 -17.79
N PHE A 153 -24.03 -26.49 -16.59
CA PHE A 153 -25.27 -27.17 -16.25
C PHE A 153 -26.09 -26.43 -15.21
N ASP A 154 -27.38 -26.77 -15.17
CA ASP A 154 -28.34 -26.33 -14.17
C ASP A 154 -29.23 -27.52 -13.80
N TYR A 155 -28.99 -28.12 -12.63
CA TYR A 155 -29.77 -29.25 -12.13
C TYR A 155 -30.73 -28.85 -11.00
N ARG A 156 -31.11 -27.57 -10.89
CA ARG A 156 -32.00 -27.06 -9.83
C ARG A 156 -33.35 -27.78 -9.73
N ARG A 157 -33.73 -28.52 -10.78
CA ARG A 157 -34.87 -29.45 -10.79
C ARG A 157 -34.69 -30.63 -9.82
N TYR A 158 -33.47 -31.12 -9.64
CA TYR A 158 -33.14 -32.31 -8.84
C TYR A 158 -32.43 -31.94 -7.53
N MET A 159 -31.50 -30.98 -7.57
CA MET A 159 -30.74 -30.47 -6.42
C MET A 159 -30.29 -29.03 -6.67
N ASP A 160 -30.09 -28.22 -5.63
CA ASP A 160 -29.66 -26.81 -5.77
C ASP A 160 -28.19 -26.69 -6.21
N VAL A 161 -27.93 -27.07 -7.46
CA VAL A 161 -26.61 -27.08 -8.10
C VAL A 161 -26.73 -26.48 -9.49
N ARG A 162 -25.97 -25.42 -9.74
CA ARG A 162 -25.85 -24.75 -11.03
C ARG A 162 -24.41 -24.30 -11.25
N ARG A 163 -23.89 -24.54 -12.45
CA ARG A 163 -22.55 -24.11 -12.85
C ARG A 163 -22.59 -23.51 -14.25
N THR A 164 -22.47 -22.20 -14.32
CA THR A 164 -22.32 -21.44 -15.58
C THR A 164 -20.97 -20.73 -15.68
N GLU A 165 -20.13 -20.83 -14.64
CA GLU A 165 -18.81 -20.25 -14.57
C GLU A 165 -17.72 -21.29 -14.89
N LEU A 166 -16.82 -20.90 -15.78
CA LEU A 166 -15.68 -21.66 -16.28
C LEU A 166 -14.39 -20.97 -15.83
N LYS A 167 -13.39 -21.75 -15.40
CA LYS A 167 -12.07 -21.25 -15.03
C LYS A 167 -11.17 -21.30 -16.27
N ILE A 168 -10.63 -20.15 -16.67
CA ILE A 168 -9.73 -20.04 -17.80
C ILE A 168 -8.30 -20.22 -17.28
N PRO A 169 -7.48 -21.10 -17.89
CA PRO A 169 -6.07 -21.19 -17.52
C PRO A 169 -5.31 -19.91 -17.89
N PRO A 170 -4.17 -19.62 -17.23
CA PRO A 170 -3.33 -18.48 -17.58
C PRO A 170 -2.99 -18.47 -19.08
N THR A 171 -3.20 -17.34 -19.75
CA THR A 171 -2.99 -17.17 -21.19
C THR A 171 -2.59 -15.73 -21.51
N THR A 172 -2.05 -15.51 -22.72
CA THR A 172 -1.82 -14.17 -23.29
C THR A 172 -2.82 -13.83 -24.40
N ALA A 173 -3.80 -14.70 -24.65
CA ALA A 173 -4.79 -14.52 -25.69
C ALA A 173 -5.65 -13.26 -25.47
N ARG A 174 -5.85 -12.51 -26.57
CA ARG A 174 -6.78 -11.36 -26.62
C ARG A 174 -8.02 -11.64 -27.47
N GLN A 175 -7.98 -12.70 -28.28
CA GLN A 175 -9.08 -13.14 -29.14
C GLN A 175 -9.53 -14.52 -28.68
N TYR A 176 -10.85 -14.70 -28.56
CA TYR A 176 -11.46 -15.91 -28.02
C TYR A 176 -12.56 -16.43 -28.94
N ARG A 177 -12.67 -17.76 -29.00
CA ARG A 177 -13.76 -18.47 -29.67
C ARG A 177 -14.37 -19.49 -28.72
N LEU A 178 -15.62 -19.27 -28.33
CA LEU A 178 -16.42 -20.18 -27.53
C LEU A 178 -17.26 -21.06 -28.46
N VAL A 179 -17.28 -22.36 -28.22
CA VAL A 179 -18.13 -23.33 -28.93
C VAL A 179 -18.99 -24.03 -27.90
N ILE A 180 -20.30 -24.02 -28.12
CA ILE A 180 -21.27 -24.71 -27.27
C ILE A 180 -21.93 -25.77 -28.13
N ALA A 181 -21.75 -27.03 -27.73
CA ALA A 181 -22.33 -28.16 -28.44
C ALA A 181 -23.87 -28.12 -28.34
N THR A 182 -24.54 -28.66 -29.34
CA THR A 182 -25.96 -29.01 -29.26
C THR A 182 -26.11 -30.32 -28.49
N PRO A 183 -27.15 -30.49 -27.65
CA PRO A 183 -27.40 -31.76 -27.00
C PRO A 183 -27.68 -32.84 -28.06
N THR A 184 -27.00 -33.98 -27.95
CA THR A 184 -27.20 -35.14 -28.82
C THR A 184 -28.59 -35.73 -28.60
N ALA A 185 -29.23 -36.16 -29.70
CA ALA A 185 -30.63 -36.57 -29.79
C ALA A 185 -31.09 -37.73 -28.86
N GLU A 186 -30.21 -38.34 -28.06
CA GLU A 186 -30.57 -39.40 -27.11
C GLU A 186 -31.21 -38.88 -25.80
N GLU A 187 -31.08 -37.60 -25.49
CA GLU A 187 -31.68 -36.97 -24.29
C GLU A 187 -33.01 -36.24 -24.56
N GLU A 188 -33.49 -36.28 -25.82
CA GLU A 188 -34.74 -35.65 -26.25
C GLU A 188 -35.95 -36.46 -25.77
N LEU A 189 -36.53 -36.05 -24.63
CA LEU A 189 -37.84 -36.54 -24.19
C LEU A 189 -38.88 -36.41 -25.32
N VAL A 190 -39.24 -37.56 -25.87
CA VAL A 190 -40.24 -37.76 -26.92
C VAL A 190 -41.62 -37.35 -26.39
N LEU A 191 -42.19 -36.26 -26.94
CA LEU A 191 -43.61 -35.98 -26.78
C LEU A 191 -44.36 -36.53 -27.99
N MET A 192 -45.08 -37.64 -27.82
CA MET A 192 -46.01 -38.17 -28.83
C MET A 192 -47.32 -37.38 -28.78
N ASN A 193 -47.59 -36.56 -29.79
CA ASN A 193 -48.93 -36.01 -30.02
C ASN A 193 -49.77 -37.03 -30.80
N LEU A 194 -50.75 -37.64 -30.13
CA LEU A 194 -51.65 -38.64 -30.70
C LEU A 194 -52.96 -37.96 -31.13
N THR A 195 -53.08 -37.59 -32.40
CA THR A 195 -54.35 -37.06 -32.94
C THR A 195 -55.13 -38.21 -33.59
N ARG A 196 -56.18 -38.67 -32.90
CA ARG A 196 -57.09 -39.70 -33.40
C ARG A 196 -58.25 -39.02 -34.14
N GLN A 197 -58.40 -39.29 -35.44
CA GLN A 197 -59.61 -38.91 -36.18
C GLN A 197 -60.63 -40.05 -36.10
N LEU A 198 -61.75 -39.79 -35.43
CA LEU A 198 -62.89 -40.71 -35.32
C LEU A 198 -64.04 -40.16 -36.15
N GLN A 199 -64.57 -40.96 -37.07
CA GLN A 199 -65.79 -40.66 -37.80
C GLN A 199 -66.73 -41.85 -37.63
N GLU A 200 -67.94 -41.61 -37.11
CA GLU A 200 -68.97 -42.65 -36.85
C GLU A 200 -68.49 -43.87 -36.04
N GLY A 201 -67.55 -43.66 -35.11
CA GLY A 201 -67.07 -44.73 -34.23
C GLY A 201 -66.04 -45.68 -34.85
N GLN A 202 -65.59 -45.44 -36.09
CA GLN A 202 -64.42 -46.10 -36.68
C GLN A 202 -63.23 -45.14 -36.80
N GLU A 203 -62.04 -45.61 -36.43
CA GLU A 203 -60.78 -44.87 -36.61
C GLU A 203 -60.46 -44.77 -38.11
N THR A 204 -60.59 -43.58 -38.71
CA THR A 204 -60.35 -43.34 -40.14
C THR A 204 -58.89 -42.98 -40.46
N GLY A 205 -58.05 -42.79 -39.45
CA GLY A 205 -56.61 -42.59 -39.63
C GLY A 205 -55.88 -42.26 -38.32
N ARG A 206 -54.60 -42.67 -38.27
CA ARG A 206 -53.65 -42.34 -37.19
C ARG A 206 -52.51 -41.51 -37.77
N GLN A 207 -52.30 -40.30 -37.24
CA GLN A 207 -51.14 -39.47 -37.60
C GLN A 207 -50.26 -39.28 -36.36
N GLU A 208 -49.10 -39.94 -36.36
CA GLU A 208 -48.05 -39.74 -35.36
C GLU A 208 -47.12 -38.63 -35.85
N ARG A 209 -46.98 -37.55 -35.08
CA ARG A 209 -46.00 -36.48 -35.34
C ARG A 209 -45.06 -36.38 -34.15
N LEU A 210 -43.80 -36.76 -34.33
CA LEU A 210 -42.72 -36.38 -33.41
C LEU A 210 -42.45 -34.88 -33.59
N GLN A 211 -42.71 -34.09 -32.56
CA GLN A 211 -42.41 -32.67 -32.55
C GLN A 211 -41.14 -32.45 -31.73
N VAL A 212 -39.99 -32.46 -32.40
CA VAL A 212 -38.70 -32.12 -31.79
C VAL A 212 -38.67 -30.60 -31.56
N ASN A 213 -38.74 -30.19 -30.29
CA ASN A 213 -38.73 -28.77 -29.92
C ASN A 213 -37.28 -28.29 -29.78
N ARG A 214 -36.60 -28.08 -30.92
CA ARG A 214 -35.23 -27.55 -30.94
C ARG A 214 -35.23 -26.09 -30.49
N ARG A 215 -35.00 -25.85 -29.21
CA ARG A 215 -34.75 -24.50 -28.70
C ARG A 215 -33.24 -24.26 -28.70
N PRO A 216 -32.73 -23.28 -29.47
CA PRO A 216 -31.31 -22.96 -29.45
C PRO A 216 -30.90 -22.49 -28.05
N PHE A 217 -29.69 -22.88 -27.61
CA PHE A 217 -29.15 -22.49 -26.32
C PHE A 217 -29.01 -20.97 -26.25
N ARG A 218 -29.91 -20.30 -25.50
CA ARG A 218 -29.97 -18.85 -25.41
C ARG A 218 -28.97 -18.34 -24.39
N ILE A 219 -28.16 -17.37 -24.79
CA ILE A 219 -27.21 -16.66 -23.92
C ILE A 219 -27.59 -15.18 -23.94
N GLU A 220 -27.64 -14.58 -22.76
CA GLU A 220 -27.87 -13.14 -22.60
C GLU A 220 -26.57 -12.36 -22.76
N ARG A 221 -25.51 -12.81 -22.07
CA ARG A 221 -24.18 -12.20 -22.14
C ARG A 221 -23.09 -13.15 -21.66
N LEU A 222 -21.87 -12.83 -22.04
CA LEU A 222 -20.66 -13.44 -21.48
C LEU A 222 -20.05 -12.45 -20.50
N GLU A 223 -19.93 -12.87 -19.24
CA GLU A 223 -19.27 -12.11 -18.18
C GLU A 223 -17.86 -12.63 -17.98
N LEU A 224 -16.89 -11.73 -18.00
CA LEU A 224 -15.48 -12.01 -17.83
C LEU A 224 -15.04 -11.49 -16.46
N ARG A 225 -14.25 -12.28 -15.74
CA ARG A 225 -13.51 -11.82 -14.57
C ARG A 225 -12.04 -12.03 -14.78
N GLY A 226 -11.24 -11.11 -14.25
CA GLY A 226 -9.80 -11.06 -14.42
C GLY A 226 -9.19 -10.12 -13.40
N HIS A 227 -7.91 -10.34 -13.13
CA HIS A 227 -7.15 -9.51 -12.23
C HIS A 227 -6.67 -8.25 -12.97
N GLU A 228 -6.98 -7.08 -12.43
CA GLU A 228 -6.48 -5.81 -12.90
C GLU A 228 -5.64 -5.18 -11.78
N SER A 229 -4.41 -4.81 -12.11
CA SER A 229 -3.57 -4.04 -11.21
C SER A 229 -3.96 -2.57 -11.34
N LYS A 230 -4.49 -1.99 -10.26
CA LYS A 230 -4.69 -0.53 -10.17
C LYS A 230 -3.75 0.05 -9.12
N PRO A 231 -3.12 1.20 -9.39
CA PRO A 231 -2.44 1.95 -8.34
C PRO A 231 -3.47 2.27 -7.25
N SER A 232 -3.23 1.80 -6.03
CA SER A 232 -4.11 2.05 -4.90
C SER A 232 -3.40 3.00 -3.95
N TYR A 233 -3.99 4.18 -3.78
CA TYR A 233 -3.58 5.16 -2.78
C TYR A 233 -3.78 4.69 -1.33
N ASP A 234 -4.47 3.55 -1.14
CA ASP A 234 -4.89 3.01 0.17
C ASP A 234 -4.20 1.68 0.53
N ALA A 235 -3.60 0.98 -0.44
CA ALA A 235 -2.86 -0.25 -0.20
C ALA A 235 -1.37 0.04 -0.37
N ALA A 236 -0.69 0.47 0.68
CA ALA A 236 0.78 0.54 0.66
C ALA A 236 1.36 -0.85 0.33
N THR A 237 2.36 -0.91 -0.54
CA THR A 237 3.12 -2.17 -0.73
C THR A 237 3.87 -2.45 0.56
N LEU A 238 3.42 -3.47 1.29
CA LEU A 238 4.12 -3.98 2.44
C LEU A 238 5.34 -4.76 1.98
N VAL A 239 6.52 -4.34 2.43
CA VAL A 239 7.79 -5.02 2.16
C VAL A 239 8.26 -5.71 3.43
N PRO A 240 8.79 -6.95 3.34
CA PRO A 240 9.35 -7.64 4.49
C PRO A 240 10.60 -6.92 4.99
N TYR A 241 10.66 -6.70 6.30
CA TYR A 241 11.81 -6.13 6.99
C TYR A 241 12.41 -7.13 7.98
N PRO A 242 13.73 -7.09 8.19
CA PRO A 242 14.37 -7.95 9.17
C PRO A 242 13.89 -7.59 10.58
N ILE A 243 13.45 -8.61 11.32
CA ILE A 243 13.13 -8.50 12.74
C ILE A 243 13.73 -9.69 13.47
N THR A 244 14.37 -9.45 14.60
CA THR A 244 15.06 -10.49 15.36
C THR A 244 14.37 -10.68 16.71
N ILE A 245 14.18 -11.93 17.11
CA ILE A 245 13.73 -12.27 18.46
C ILE A 245 14.99 -12.26 19.34
N GLU A 246 15.09 -11.29 20.25
CA GLU A 246 16.21 -11.17 21.18
C GLU A 246 16.05 -12.11 22.37
N ASP A 247 14.82 -12.19 22.89
CA ASP A 247 14.52 -12.95 24.10
C ASP A 247 13.05 -13.37 24.13
N VAL A 248 12.77 -14.51 24.79
CA VAL A 248 11.44 -15.03 25.04
C VAL A 248 11.35 -15.46 26.50
N VAL A 249 10.69 -14.64 27.32
CA VAL A 249 10.52 -14.85 28.75
C VAL A 249 9.12 -15.40 29.03
N GLN A 250 9.07 -16.49 29.76
CA GLN A 250 7.82 -17.01 30.32
C GLN A 250 7.64 -16.46 31.74
N ASP A 251 6.69 -15.56 31.91
CA ASP A 251 6.35 -14.96 33.20
C ASP A 251 5.19 -15.75 33.81
N GLU A 252 5.55 -16.76 34.61
CA GLU A 252 4.59 -17.65 35.28
C GLU A 252 3.75 -16.93 36.33
N GLU A 253 4.31 -15.91 37.00
CA GLU A 253 3.62 -15.11 38.02
C GLU A 253 2.44 -14.35 37.41
N HIS A 254 2.66 -13.72 36.25
CA HIS A 254 1.62 -12.97 35.54
C HIS A 254 0.93 -13.79 34.43
N LYS A 255 1.27 -15.08 34.28
CA LYS A 255 0.70 -16.00 33.30
C LYS A 255 0.75 -15.47 31.86
N ARG A 256 1.93 -14.98 31.45
CA ARG A 256 2.15 -14.36 30.14
C ARG A 256 3.48 -14.79 29.51
N THR A 257 3.53 -14.80 28.19
CA THR A 257 4.78 -14.92 27.42
C THR A 257 5.17 -13.55 26.91
N VAL A 258 6.42 -13.15 27.13
CA VAL A 258 6.96 -11.86 26.70
C VAL A 258 8.08 -12.11 25.69
N LEU A 259 7.91 -11.64 24.46
CA LEU A 259 8.94 -11.65 23.44
C LEU A 259 9.52 -10.25 23.27
N THR A 260 10.83 -10.15 23.30
CA THR A 260 11.56 -8.92 22.97
C THR A 260 12.10 -9.02 21.55
N LEU A 261 11.72 -8.07 20.71
CA LEU A 261 12.08 -8.03 19.30
C LEU A 261 12.91 -6.77 19.01
N SER A 262 13.90 -6.89 18.12
CA SER A 262 14.67 -5.75 17.62
C SER A 262 14.58 -5.56 16.12
N SER A 263 14.65 -4.29 15.72
CA SER A 263 14.54 -3.79 14.35
C SER A 263 15.42 -2.53 14.21
N GLN A 264 15.73 -2.13 12.99
CA GLN A 264 16.54 -0.95 12.67
C GLN A 264 15.67 0.28 12.39
N ARG A 265 14.61 0.49 13.19
CA ARG A 265 13.64 1.60 13.04
C ARG A 265 12.91 1.60 11.70
N GLU A 266 12.75 0.44 11.07
CA GLU A 266 11.94 0.32 9.87
C GLU A 266 10.49 0.72 10.16
N PRO A 267 9.79 1.33 9.18
CA PRO A 267 8.40 1.78 9.32
C PRO A 267 7.40 0.61 9.27
N LEU A 268 7.40 -0.22 10.31
CA LEU A 268 6.56 -1.41 10.41
C LEU A 268 5.08 -1.04 10.57
N THR A 269 4.22 -1.84 9.95
CA THR A 269 2.75 -1.71 10.01
C THR A 269 2.07 -3.06 10.28
N ARG A 270 2.80 -4.17 10.13
CA ARG A 270 2.30 -5.52 10.37
C ARG A 270 3.40 -6.42 10.93
N MET A 271 3.02 -7.27 11.89
CA MET A 271 3.85 -8.38 12.36
C MET A 271 3.05 -9.68 12.28
N SER A 272 3.67 -10.72 11.77
CA SER A 272 3.11 -12.07 11.68
C SER A 272 3.96 -13.04 12.51
N PHE A 273 3.29 -13.95 13.19
CA PHE A 273 3.88 -14.91 14.10
C PHE A 273 3.75 -16.32 13.54
N GLU A 274 4.83 -17.07 13.62
CA GLU A 274 4.87 -18.48 13.22
C GLU A 274 4.89 -19.34 14.48
N THR A 275 4.04 -20.37 14.51
CA THR A 275 3.90 -21.28 15.63
C THR A 275 3.48 -22.66 15.13
N PRO A 276 4.01 -23.75 15.70
CA PRO A 276 3.51 -25.09 15.43
C PRO A 276 2.19 -25.39 16.13
N ASP A 277 1.83 -24.62 17.16
CA ASP A 277 0.66 -24.86 18.01
C ASP A 277 -0.65 -24.55 17.27
N ARG A 278 -1.68 -25.33 17.60
CA ARG A 278 -3.01 -25.24 16.98
C ARG A 278 -4.09 -25.18 18.05
N ASN A 279 -5.29 -24.77 17.65
CA ASN A 279 -6.50 -24.74 18.49
C ASN A 279 -6.36 -23.82 19.71
N PHE A 280 -5.92 -22.59 19.48
CA PHE A 280 -5.78 -21.58 20.53
C PHE A 280 -6.43 -20.25 20.14
N ASN A 281 -6.70 -19.45 21.17
CA ASN A 281 -7.10 -18.06 21.09
C ASN A 281 -6.47 -17.31 22.25
N ARG A 282 -5.53 -16.39 21.97
CA ARG A 282 -4.80 -15.62 22.99
C ARG A 282 -4.79 -14.15 22.64
N LEU A 283 -4.94 -13.31 23.66
CA LEU A 283 -4.73 -11.88 23.51
C LEU A 283 -3.23 -11.61 23.39
N LEU A 284 -2.85 -10.92 22.33
CA LEU A 284 -1.51 -10.40 22.10
C LEU A 284 -1.56 -8.88 22.22
N ARG A 285 -0.64 -8.32 22.99
CA ARG A 285 -0.40 -6.88 23.06
C ARG A 285 0.97 -6.57 22.48
N LEU A 286 1.02 -5.61 21.58
CA LEU A 286 2.25 -5.06 21.05
C LEU A 286 2.58 -3.79 21.83
N ARG A 287 3.80 -3.70 22.32
CA ARG A 287 4.33 -2.58 23.09
C ARG A 287 5.60 -2.03 22.44
N ILE A 288 5.83 -0.75 22.66
CA ILE A 288 7.05 -0.04 22.24
C ILE A 288 7.65 0.70 23.42
N PRO A 289 8.97 0.93 23.43
CA PRO A 289 9.58 1.80 24.43
C PRO A 289 8.96 3.20 24.33
N ASP A 290 8.81 3.84 25.48
CA ASP A 290 8.40 5.23 25.60
C ASP A 290 9.51 6.19 25.13
N ALA A 291 9.27 7.51 25.27
CA ALA A 291 10.26 8.51 24.86
C ALA A 291 11.56 8.46 25.69
N SER A 292 11.51 7.97 26.93
CA SER A 292 12.70 7.78 27.77
C SER A 292 13.49 6.52 27.39
N GLY A 293 12.82 5.53 26.80
CA GLY A 293 13.41 4.24 26.45
C GLY A 293 13.46 3.24 27.60
N GLU A 294 12.94 3.61 28.77
CA GLU A 294 12.97 2.78 29.98
C GLU A 294 11.70 1.96 30.16
N GLU A 295 10.53 2.51 29.82
CA GLU A 295 9.24 1.86 29.99
C GLU A 295 8.60 1.45 28.66
N PHE A 296 7.83 0.37 28.67
CA PHE A 296 7.08 -0.09 27.51
C PHE A 296 5.62 0.33 27.60
N VAL A 297 5.13 1.01 26.57
CA VAL A 297 3.73 1.45 26.43
C VAL A 297 2.98 0.58 25.41
N ASP A 298 1.71 0.26 25.71
CA ASP A 298 0.82 -0.48 24.81
C ASP A 298 0.59 0.34 23.52
N LEU A 299 0.97 -0.25 22.37
CA LEU A 299 0.77 0.32 21.04
C LEU A 299 -0.54 -0.16 20.41
N ASP A 300 -0.76 -1.48 20.40
CA ASP A 300 -1.95 -2.11 19.82
C ASP A 300 -2.18 -3.51 20.40
N SER A 301 -3.34 -4.10 20.16
CA SER A 301 -3.66 -5.45 20.62
C SER A 301 -4.54 -6.22 19.65
N THR A 302 -4.39 -7.54 19.62
CA THR A 302 -5.20 -8.42 18.76
C THR A 302 -5.33 -9.80 19.38
N HIS A 303 -6.23 -10.63 18.87
CA HIS A 303 -6.30 -12.04 19.25
C HIS A 303 -5.57 -12.90 18.22
N LEU A 304 -4.50 -13.58 18.65
CA LEU A 304 -3.89 -14.64 17.86
C LEU A 304 -4.77 -15.88 17.94
N ARG A 305 -5.19 -16.40 16.78
CA ARG A 305 -6.16 -17.48 16.65
C ARG A 305 -5.71 -18.49 15.60
N TRP A 306 -5.78 -19.75 15.95
CA TRP A 306 -5.70 -20.85 15.01
C TRP A 306 -6.71 -21.90 15.43
N PHE A 307 -7.77 -22.08 14.65
CA PHE A 307 -8.77 -23.13 14.83
C PHE A 307 -8.73 -24.09 13.65
N GLU A 308 -8.61 -25.37 13.95
CA GLU A 308 -8.62 -26.44 12.96
C GLU A 308 -9.50 -27.57 13.50
N LEU A 309 -10.82 -27.34 13.39
CA LEU A 309 -11.86 -28.19 13.94
C LEU A 309 -12.88 -28.50 12.85
N GLN A 310 -12.76 -29.68 12.21
CA GLN A 310 -13.68 -30.14 11.16
C GLN A 310 -13.91 -29.08 10.06
N ALA A 311 -15.08 -28.45 10.04
CA ALA A 311 -15.48 -27.42 9.07
C ALA A 311 -15.00 -26.00 9.43
N LEU A 312 -14.54 -25.76 10.66
CA LEU A 312 -13.99 -24.47 11.09
C LEU A 312 -12.47 -24.46 10.89
N GLN A 313 -12.04 -23.77 9.83
CA GLN A 313 -10.65 -23.41 9.59
C GLN A 313 -10.51 -21.89 9.68
N GLU A 314 -9.98 -21.38 10.80
CA GLU A 314 -9.71 -19.96 10.99
C GLU A 314 -8.27 -19.76 11.45
N LYS A 315 -7.54 -18.89 10.76
CA LYS A 315 -6.14 -18.60 11.07
C LYS A 315 -5.90 -17.09 11.04
N GLN A 316 -5.60 -16.53 12.20
CA GLN A 316 -5.16 -15.15 12.38
C GLN A 316 -3.92 -15.14 13.28
N LEU A 317 -2.74 -15.11 12.64
CA LEU A 317 -1.45 -15.07 13.33
C LEU A 317 -0.72 -13.74 13.09
N ALA A 318 -1.46 -12.66 12.88
CA ALA A 318 -0.87 -11.37 12.58
C ALA A 318 -1.57 -10.23 13.34
N ILE A 319 -0.77 -9.24 13.72
CA ILE A 319 -1.23 -7.94 14.20
C ILE A 319 -0.91 -6.88 13.16
N ARG A 320 -1.87 -5.99 12.92
CA ARG A 320 -1.70 -4.78 12.10
C ARG A 320 -1.83 -3.58 13.02
N PHE A 321 -0.99 -2.59 12.84
CA PHE A 321 -0.92 -1.40 13.67
C PHE A 321 -0.55 -0.18 12.81
N ALA A 322 -0.75 1.01 13.34
CA ALA A 322 -0.35 2.25 12.66
C ALA A 322 1.17 2.26 12.43
N ARG A 323 1.62 2.88 11.33
CA ARG A 323 3.05 3.01 10.99
C ARG A 323 3.87 3.47 12.21
N ARG A 324 4.83 2.65 12.63
CA ARG A 324 5.76 2.95 13.71
C ARG A 324 7.19 2.64 13.32
N ARG A 325 8.11 3.50 13.78
CA ARG A 325 9.56 3.34 13.65
C ARG A 325 10.13 3.26 15.05
N ALA A 326 10.60 2.09 15.45
CA ALA A 326 11.19 1.84 16.76
C ALA A 326 12.31 0.81 16.63
N THR A 327 13.29 0.87 17.54
CA THR A 327 14.40 -0.11 17.58
C THR A 327 14.02 -1.39 18.31
N ARG A 328 13.07 -1.31 19.24
CA ARG A 328 12.63 -2.43 20.07
C ARG A 328 11.11 -2.50 20.09
N TYR A 329 10.60 -3.72 20.09
CA TYR A 329 9.19 -4.04 20.27
C TYR A 329 9.07 -5.12 21.32
N GLN A 330 8.04 -5.05 22.16
CA GLN A 330 7.73 -6.10 23.12
C GLN A 330 6.36 -6.66 22.80
N VAL A 331 6.29 -7.98 22.64
CA VAL A 331 5.04 -8.70 22.39
C VAL A 331 4.67 -9.47 23.65
N VAL A 332 3.50 -9.19 24.20
CA VAL A 332 2.99 -9.85 25.40
C VAL A 332 1.79 -10.71 25.01
N ILE A 333 1.91 -12.02 25.18
CA ILE A 333 0.85 -13.00 24.95
C ILE A 333 0.28 -13.43 26.30
N GLU A 334 -1.01 -13.21 26.49
CA GLU A 334 -1.72 -13.56 27.73
C GLU A 334 -2.09 -15.05 27.72
N ASN A 335 -1.36 -15.88 28.47
CA ASN A 335 -1.56 -17.34 28.50
C ASN A 335 -2.74 -17.75 29.39
N ARG A 336 -2.99 -16.98 30.45
CA ARG A 336 -3.95 -17.33 31.51
C ARG A 336 -3.63 -18.73 32.06
N ASP A 337 -4.61 -19.61 32.15
CA ASP A 337 -4.43 -20.98 32.67
C ASP A 337 -3.99 -21.99 31.60
N SER A 338 -3.73 -21.54 30.38
CA SER A 338 -3.23 -22.40 29.31
C SER A 338 -1.70 -22.45 29.28
N PRO A 339 -1.10 -23.53 28.74
CA PRO A 339 0.34 -23.57 28.53
C PRO A 339 0.78 -22.44 27.58
N PRO A 340 2.03 -21.95 27.72
CA PRO A 340 2.64 -21.02 26.78
C PRO A 340 2.62 -21.54 25.34
N ILE A 341 2.48 -20.62 24.39
CA ILE A 341 2.57 -20.94 22.96
C ILE A 341 4.02 -20.85 22.51
N GLU A 342 4.46 -21.85 21.73
CA GLU A 342 5.76 -21.82 21.08
C GLU A 342 5.74 -20.90 19.86
N ILE A 343 6.63 -19.89 19.82
CA ILE A 343 6.81 -19.03 18.64
C ILE A 343 8.09 -19.45 17.92
N SER A 344 7.94 -20.05 16.74
CA SER A 344 9.07 -20.51 15.91
C SER A 344 9.70 -19.40 15.08
N GLY A 345 8.97 -18.31 14.84
CA GLY A 345 9.43 -17.20 14.03
C GLY A 345 8.53 -15.98 14.12
N VAL A 346 9.10 -14.81 13.79
CA VAL A 346 8.37 -13.56 13.63
C VAL A 346 8.82 -12.93 12.31
N SER A 347 7.85 -12.51 11.50
CA SER A 347 8.10 -11.71 10.30
C SER A 347 7.43 -10.35 10.44
N ALA A 348 8.11 -9.31 9.98
CA ALA A 348 7.61 -7.96 10.01
C ALA A 348 7.50 -7.41 8.58
N GLU A 349 6.44 -6.65 8.34
CA GLU A 349 6.22 -5.96 7.08
C GLU A 349 5.91 -4.49 7.36
N GLY A 350 6.34 -3.60 6.46
CA GLY A 350 6.19 -2.17 6.63
C GLY A 350 6.07 -1.42 5.31
N ASP A 351 5.78 -0.13 5.42
CA ASP A 351 5.70 0.78 4.27
C ASP A 351 7.10 1.10 3.73
N VAL A 352 7.28 1.28 2.43
CA VAL A 352 8.53 1.84 1.87
C VAL A 352 8.28 3.29 1.47
N ASP A 353 9.20 4.18 1.81
CA ASP A 353 9.24 5.53 1.26
C ASP A 353 10.18 5.56 0.05
N ASP A 354 9.72 6.17 -1.02
CA ASP A 354 10.47 6.41 -2.25
C ASP A 354 10.85 7.89 -2.35
N VAL A 355 12.12 8.16 -2.63
CA VAL A 355 12.63 9.48 -2.98
C VAL A 355 12.57 9.64 -4.50
N PHE A 356 11.87 10.67 -4.96
CA PHE A 356 11.73 11.03 -6.36
C PHE A 356 12.44 12.34 -6.65
N PHE A 357 13.30 12.37 -7.67
CA PHE A 357 13.97 13.58 -8.15
C PHE A 357 14.14 13.54 -9.67
N LEU A 358 14.45 14.68 -10.28
CA LEU A 358 14.74 14.77 -11.71
C LEU A 358 16.24 14.55 -11.95
N GLY A 359 16.58 13.43 -12.58
CA GLY A 359 17.94 13.13 -13.01
C GLY A 359 18.27 13.85 -14.31
N THR A 360 19.50 14.35 -14.45
CA THR A 360 20.01 14.99 -15.66
C THR A 360 21.15 14.17 -16.28
N PRO A 361 21.32 14.22 -17.61
CA PRO A 361 22.35 13.45 -18.29
C PRO A 361 23.77 13.76 -17.79
N GLY A 362 24.56 12.72 -17.57
CA GLY A 362 25.97 12.83 -17.16
C GLY A 362 26.21 13.27 -15.71
N GLN A 363 25.16 13.41 -14.89
CA GLN A 363 25.29 13.74 -13.47
C GLN A 363 25.31 12.50 -12.57
N THR A 364 25.99 12.64 -11.44
CA THR A 364 25.96 11.66 -10.35
C THR A 364 25.21 12.25 -9.16
N TYR A 365 24.60 11.39 -8.35
CA TYR A 365 23.84 11.82 -7.20
C TYR A 365 24.21 11.02 -5.95
N THR A 366 24.07 11.68 -4.80
CA THR A 366 24.35 11.12 -3.47
C THR A 366 23.17 11.43 -2.55
N LEU A 367 22.71 10.44 -1.80
CA LEU A 367 21.72 10.61 -0.73
C LEU A 367 22.47 10.92 0.57
N ALA A 368 22.14 12.02 1.23
CA ALA A 368 22.66 12.36 2.56
C ALA A 368 21.53 12.31 3.61
N TYR A 369 21.77 11.71 4.77
CA TYR A 369 20.79 11.55 5.84
C TYR A 369 21.43 11.45 7.24
N GLY A 370 20.63 11.49 8.30
CA GLY A 370 21.06 11.18 9.66
C GLY A 370 21.55 12.37 10.50
N LYS A 371 21.33 13.62 10.04
CA LYS A 371 21.77 14.81 10.76
C LYS A 371 20.63 15.44 11.58
N PRO A 372 20.66 15.36 12.93
CA PRO A 372 19.56 15.81 13.79
C PRO A 372 19.30 17.32 13.74
N ASP A 373 20.33 18.16 13.65
CA ASP A 373 20.19 19.63 13.77
C ASP A 373 20.04 20.35 12.43
N VAL A 374 19.12 19.88 11.58
CA VAL A 374 18.86 20.48 10.26
C VAL A 374 17.37 20.74 10.07
N ALA A 375 17.04 21.89 9.48
CA ALA A 375 15.67 22.22 9.12
C ALA A 375 15.22 21.41 7.90
N ALA A 376 13.95 21.02 7.85
CA ALA A 376 13.38 20.36 6.69
C ALA A 376 13.52 21.26 5.44
N PRO A 377 13.90 20.69 4.27
CA PRO A 377 14.05 21.46 3.06
C PRO A 377 12.69 21.81 2.46
N SER A 378 12.63 22.92 1.73
CA SER A 378 11.42 23.39 1.03
C SER A 378 11.76 23.66 -0.43
N TYR A 379 11.58 22.66 -1.28
CA TYR A 379 11.87 22.75 -2.72
C TYR A 379 10.63 23.13 -3.54
N ASP A 380 10.85 23.62 -4.76
CA ASP A 380 9.80 23.63 -5.79
C ASP A 380 9.72 22.24 -6.42
N THR A 381 8.68 21.48 -6.07
CA THR A 381 8.48 20.10 -6.49
C THR A 381 7.37 19.95 -7.53
N ALA A 382 6.86 21.05 -8.10
CA ALA A 382 5.70 21.03 -8.99
C ALA A 382 5.90 20.12 -10.20
N ALA A 383 7.10 20.14 -10.80
CA ALA A 383 7.45 19.29 -11.92
C ALA A 383 7.46 17.79 -11.56
N ILE A 384 7.97 17.43 -10.38
CA ILE A 384 8.05 16.04 -9.90
C ILE A 384 6.63 15.51 -9.64
N VAL A 385 5.80 16.29 -8.94
CA VAL A 385 4.42 15.92 -8.62
C VAL A 385 3.57 15.77 -9.89
N ALA A 386 3.74 16.67 -10.87
CA ALA A 386 3.03 16.58 -12.15
C ALA A 386 3.43 15.33 -12.95
N SER A 387 4.70 14.94 -12.93
CA SER A 387 5.18 13.71 -13.58
C SER A 387 4.60 12.46 -12.92
N LEU A 388 4.53 12.43 -11.58
CA LEU A 388 3.91 11.34 -10.83
C LEU A 388 2.41 11.21 -11.15
N GLN A 389 1.68 12.32 -11.24
CA GLN A 389 0.25 12.32 -11.61
C GLN A 389 0.00 11.82 -13.04
N LYS A 390 0.94 12.06 -13.96
CA LYS A 390 0.87 11.56 -15.34
C LYS A 390 1.34 10.10 -15.49
N SER A 391 1.63 9.41 -14.39
CA SER A 391 2.10 8.01 -14.39
C SER A 391 3.35 7.80 -15.27
N VAL A 392 4.25 8.79 -15.30
CA VAL A 392 5.56 8.63 -15.94
C VAL A 392 6.32 7.54 -15.20
N GLN A 393 6.74 6.50 -15.90
CA GLN A 393 7.51 5.39 -15.32
C GLN A 393 8.88 5.93 -14.87
N PRO A 394 9.19 5.91 -13.55
CA PRO A 394 10.47 6.38 -13.08
C PRO A 394 11.55 5.33 -13.31
N GLN A 395 12.77 5.79 -13.57
CA GLN A 395 13.94 4.93 -13.55
C GLN A 395 14.24 4.51 -12.10
N LEU A 396 14.38 3.20 -11.87
CA LEU A 396 14.71 2.68 -10.55
C LEU A 396 16.20 2.83 -10.28
N ALA A 397 16.54 3.54 -9.21
CA ALA A 397 17.89 3.61 -8.67
C ALA A 397 18.05 2.74 -7.42
N LYS A 398 19.31 2.46 -7.07
CA LYS A 398 19.73 1.76 -5.86
C LYS A 398 20.67 2.63 -5.05
N LEU A 399 20.78 2.35 -3.77
CA LEU A 399 21.74 3.00 -2.89
C LEU A 399 22.98 2.11 -2.75
N GLY A 400 24.15 2.66 -3.05
CA GLY A 400 25.46 2.05 -2.78
C GLY A 400 25.74 1.91 -1.27
N PRO A 401 26.93 1.47 -0.85
CA PRO A 401 27.25 1.33 0.57
C PRO A 401 27.29 2.68 1.32
N PRO A 402 27.05 2.69 2.66
CA PRO A 402 27.15 3.90 3.49
C PRO A 402 28.59 4.40 3.62
N GLU A 403 28.77 5.70 3.37
CA GLU A 403 30.01 6.46 3.55
C GLU A 403 29.73 7.67 4.46
N VAL A 404 30.63 7.95 5.42
CA VAL A 404 30.49 9.12 6.30
C VAL A 404 31.10 10.34 5.60
N ALA A 405 30.32 11.42 5.43
CA ALA A 405 30.82 12.64 4.80
C ALA A 405 30.45 13.91 5.59
N ASN A 406 31.36 14.88 5.55
CA ASN A 406 31.16 16.21 6.12
C ASN A 406 30.60 17.15 5.05
N PHE A 407 29.28 17.11 4.84
CA PHE A 407 28.60 18.12 4.03
C PHE A 407 27.96 19.20 4.94
N ALA A 408 28.19 20.47 4.61
CA ALA A 408 27.51 21.58 5.25
C ALA A 408 26.40 22.07 4.29
N PRO A 409 25.11 21.81 4.57
CA PRO A 409 24.05 22.37 3.74
C PRO A 409 24.14 23.90 3.76
N PRO A 410 23.78 24.57 2.66
CA PRO A 410 23.72 26.03 2.65
C PRO A 410 22.82 26.47 3.80
N VAL A 411 23.36 27.25 4.72
CA VAL A 411 22.62 27.81 5.86
C VAL A 411 21.45 28.58 5.26
N GLN A 412 20.22 28.11 5.49
CA GLN A 412 19.04 28.85 5.07
C GLN A 412 19.13 30.21 5.77
N PRO A 413 19.09 31.35 5.04
CA PRO A 413 19.11 32.64 5.67
C PRO A 413 17.91 32.71 6.60
N LEU A 414 18.14 33.02 7.88
CA LEU A 414 17.09 33.24 8.88
C LEU A 414 16.00 34.10 8.24
N ARG A 415 14.83 33.50 7.98
CA ARG A 415 13.69 34.24 7.43
C ARG A 415 13.29 35.25 8.49
N PHE A 416 13.43 36.54 8.18
CA PHE A 416 13.01 37.65 9.07
C PHE A 416 11.60 37.46 9.62
N ARG A 417 10.73 36.72 8.92
CA ARG A 417 9.37 36.38 9.35
C ARG A 417 9.31 35.54 10.64
N ASP A 418 10.28 34.67 10.90
CA ASP A 418 10.31 33.81 12.10
C ASP A 418 10.78 34.57 13.35
N LEU A 419 11.64 35.59 13.18
CA LEU A 419 12.02 36.52 14.24
C LEU A 419 10.84 37.41 14.67
N TRP A 420 9.97 37.79 13.74
CA TRP A 420 8.79 38.61 13.97
C TRP A 420 7.57 37.85 14.51
N ASN A 421 7.65 36.53 14.68
CA ASN A 421 6.55 35.71 15.21
C ASN A 421 6.87 35.08 16.58
N ASN A 422 8.05 35.38 17.14
CA ASN A 422 8.45 34.91 18.47
C ASN A 422 7.93 35.87 19.57
N PRO A 423 7.03 35.42 20.48
CA PRO A 423 6.47 36.25 21.54
C PRO A 423 7.52 36.90 22.44
N TRP A 424 8.68 36.25 22.60
CA TRP A 424 9.78 36.72 23.44
C TRP A 424 10.57 37.87 22.83
N ILE A 425 10.51 38.06 21.50
CA ILE A 425 11.15 39.19 20.81
C ILE A 425 10.17 40.36 20.66
N ILE A 426 8.92 40.06 20.31
CA ILE A 426 7.87 41.08 20.11
C ILE A 426 7.47 41.73 21.44
N GLY A 427 7.32 40.94 22.51
CA GLY A 427 6.91 41.41 23.83
C GLY A 427 7.72 42.62 24.35
N PRO A 428 9.06 42.54 24.44
CA PRO A 428 9.88 43.67 24.89
C PRO A 428 9.87 44.86 23.93
N ILE A 429 9.76 44.63 22.61
CA ILE A 429 9.68 45.71 21.62
C ILE A 429 8.37 46.50 21.77
N ILE A 430 7.24 45.80 21.95
CA ILE A 430 5.94 46.44 22.21
C ILE A 430 5.98 47.20 23.54
N LEU A 431 6.54 46.61 24.60
CA LEU A 431 6.68 47.27 25.89
C LEU A 431 7.49 48.57 25.77
N ALA A 432 8.63 48.53 25.06
CA ALA A 432 9.46 49.71 24.81
C ALA A 432 8.71 50.79 24.02
N LEU A 433 7.96 50.40 22.98
CA LEU A 433 7.14 51.32 22.21
C LEU A 433 6.05 51.96 23.07
N VAL A 434 5.34 51.20 23.90
CA VAL A 434 4.31 51.72 24.81
C VAL A 434 4.91 52.71 25.81
N LEU A 435 6.08 52.40 26.38
CA LEU A 435 6.78 53.30 27.30
C LEU A 435 7.22 54.60 26.61
N ILE A 436 7.78 54.50 25.40
CA ILE A 436 8.17 55.67 24.60
C ILE A 436 6.94 56.52 24.26
N PHE A 437 5.85 55.89 23.82
CA PHE A 437 4.64 56.60 23.44
C PHE A 437 3.95 57.26 24.65
N GLY A 438 3.89 56.57 25.78
CA GLY A 438 3.40 57.11 27.04
C GLY A 438 4.25 58.29 27.52
N TRP A 439 5.57 58.21 27.39
CA TRP A 439 6.47 59.32 27.71
C TRP A 439 6.28 60.52 26.79
N LEU A 440 6.06 60.29 25.48
CA LEU A 440 5.82 61.34 24.49
C LEU A 440 4.49 62.06 24.73
N LEU A 441 3.44 61.31 25.06
CA LEU A 441 2.13 61.86 25.45
C LEU A 441 2.19 62.64 26.75
N TYR A 442 2.90 62.13 27.76
CA TYR A 442 3.11 62.84 29.02
C TYR A 442 3.84 64.17 28.80
N ARG A 443 4.88 64.17 27.96
CA ARG A 443 5.63 65.38 27.63
C ARG A 443 4.81 66.39 26.84
N ALA A 444 3.94 65.93 25.94
CA ALA A 444 3.04 66.79 25.18
C ALA A 444 1.95 67.41 26.08
N ALA A 445 1.39 66.64 27.02
CA ALA A 445 0.42 67.15 28.00
C ALA A 445 1.06 68.19 28.94
N ALA A 446 2.26 67.92 29.44
CA ALA A 446 3.00 68.85 30.30
C ALA A 446 3.40 70.17 29.60
N GLN A 447 3.52 70.18 28.27
CA GLN A 447 3.74 71.42 27.51
C GLN A 447 2.48 72.27 27.36
N ILE A 448 1.29 71.65 27.35
CA ILE A 448 0.01 72.38 27.23
C ILE A 448 -0.35 73.09 28.55
N GLU A 449 -0.06 72.48 29.70
CA GLU A 449 -0.24 73.11 31.03
C GLU A 449 0.73 74.28 31.30
N SER A 450 1.76 74.46 30.48
CA SER A 450 2.72 75.57 30.62
C SER A 450 2.37 76.82 29.78
N VAL A 451 1.21 76.81 29.11
CA VAL A 451 0.73 77.87 28.19
C VAL A 451 -0.56 78.56 28.68
N GLU A 452 -1.12 78.13 29.82
CA GLU A 452 -2.04 78.95 30.65
C GLU A 452 -1.25 79.75 31.70
#